data_AF-A0A8T7BC28-F1
#
_entry.id   AF-A0A8T7BC28-F1
#
_cell.length_a   1.000
_cell.length_b   1.000
_cell.length_c   1.000
_cell.angle_alpha   90.00
_cell.angle_beta   90.00
_cell.angle_gamma   90.00
#
_symmetry.space_group_name_H-M   'P 1'
#
loop_
_entity.id
_entity.type
_entity.pdbx_description
1 polymer ?
#
loop_
_entity_poly.entity_id
_entity_poly.type
_entity_poly.pdbx_seq_one_letter_code
_entity_poly.pdbx_strand_id
1 'polypeptide(L)'
;MIPVVNHELRYVMFYSAKVASSALRELFVGLHVPVVEGEVDRYHNLHAEFAPRPDQDYAGFFSYQVTRNPYSRLISAYLDQYVYAGLPIKVGDEASANGDKDLNFTDFIRALEQVPDAERDVHFQSQSSQASFAHISSLAQRKPDLIADVKSLGSCLKAAYSEIFQRAGRDVASELVLVQRLVSERESRNSLYYAEQSYADAAQLSPAVLRAMVAAPKAQDFYLSAEIRATVQRIYQNDFASYGYSPDSVPQAKPSADLQLIPADFDWRTYLELNPDLALAGMQSEREVVRHYLEFGRLEDIPRAYKVIAPAGFEWQKYLAKNPDLGAGGISDERAAVVHYLGFGVREGRQY
;
A
#
# COMPACT_ATOMS: atom_id res chain seq x y z
N MET A 1 -3.73 -13.21 11.38
CA MET A 1 -2.83 -13.53 10.25
C MET A 1 -3.38 -14.75 9.56
N ILE A 2 -3.64 -14.68 8.25
CA ILE A 2 -4.05 -15.85 7.47
C ILE A 2 -2.79 -16.37 6.78
N PRO A 3 -2.18 -17.48 7.23
CA PRO A 3 -1.02 -18.05 6.57
C PRO A 3 -1.39 -18.51 5.15
N VAL A 4 -0.41 -18.47 4.26
CA VAL A 4 -0.50 -19.11 2.95
C VAL A 4 0.53 -20.23 2.87
N VAL A 5 0.10 -21.37 2.35
CA VAL A 5 0.87 -22.61 2.36
C VAL A 5 1.15 -23.03 0.94
N ASN A 6 2.43 -23.14 0.59
CA ASN A 6 2.84 -23.81 -0.65
C ASN A 6 3.16 -25.27 -0.32
N HIS A 7 2.27 -26.19 -0.69
CA HIS A 7 2.43 -27.61 -0.42
C HIS A 7 3.50 -28.28 -1.28
N GLU A 8 3.74 -27.79 -2.51
CA GLU A 8 4.74 -28.34 -3.44
C GLU A 8 6.16 -28.00 -2.95
N LEU A 9 6.42 -26.73 -2.67
CA LEU A 9 7.70 -26.24 -2.17
C LEU A 9 7.85 -26.38 -0.66
N ARG A 10 6.83 -26.91 0.02
CA ARG A 10 6.81 -27.22 1.45
C ARG A 10 7.21 -26.03 2.33
N TYR A 11 6.53 -24.90 2.16
CA TYR A 11 6.74 -23.76 3.05
C TYR A 11 5.45 -22.99 3.41
N VAL A 12 5.50 -22.29 4.53
CA VAL A 12 4.41 -21.48 5.08
C VAL A 12 4.88 -20.03 5.20
N MET A 13 4.16 -19.11 4.55
CA MET A 13 4.35 -17.68 4.73
C MET A 13 3.31 -17.13 5.71
N PHE A 14 3.82 -16.60 6.81
CA PHE A 14 3.07 -15.85 7.80
C PHE A 14 3.23 -14.35 7.51
N TYR A 15 2.14 -13.58 7.50
CA TYR A 15 2.25 -12.13 7.33
C TYR A 15 1.23 -11.38 8.19
N SER A 16 1.69 -10.26 8.76
CA SER A 16 0.85 -9.33 9.53
C SER A 16 0.41 -8.17 8.66
N ALA A 17 -0.60 -7.43 9.11
CA ALA A 17 -1.01 -6.21 8.43
C ALA A 17 0.11 -5.17 8.44
N LYS A 18 0.21 -4.36 7.37
CA LYS A 18 1.11 -3.19 7.24
C LYS A 18 2.63 -3.49 7.19
N VAL A 19 3.00 -4.73 6.87
CA VAL A 19 4.39 -5.17 6.62
C VAL A 19 4.72 -5.36 5.13
N ALA A 20 4.10 -4.56 4.27
CA ALA A 20 4.07 -4.79 2.81
C ALA A 20 3.38 -6.11 2.40
N SER A 21 2.36 -6.53 3.17
CA SER A 21 1.63 -7.78 2.96
C SER A 21 1.00 -7.93 1.57
N SER A 22 0.46 -6.85 0.99
CA SER A 22 -0.05 -6.87 -0.40
C SER A 22 1.03 -7.22 -1.41
N ALA A 23 2.21 -6.61 -1.28
CA ALA A 23 3.34 -6.85 -2.15
C ALA A 23 3.92 -8.26 -1.99
N LEU A 24 3.97 -8.77 -0.75
CA LEU A 24 4.38 -10.15 -0.45
C LEU A 24 3.42 -11.18 -1.06
N ARG A 25 2.12 -10.92 -1.01
CA ARG A 25 1.09 -11.77 -1.63
C ARG A 25 1.20 -11.76 -3.16
N GLU A 26 1.36 -10.59 -3.77
CA GLU A 26 1.57 -10.47 -5.22
C GLU A 26 2.82 -11.23 -5.66
N LEU A 27 3.92 -11.13 -4.91
CA LEU A 27 5.13 -11.90 -5.18
C LEU A 27 4.88 -13.41 -5.05
N PHE A 28 4.20 -13.85 -3.99
CA PHE A 28 3.85 -15.25 -3.79
C PHE A 28 3.02 -15.78 -4.97
N VAL A 29 2.01 -15.02 -5.42
CA VAL A 29 1.22 -15.36 -6.62
C VAL A 29 2.13 -15.46 -7.84
N GLY A 30 2.93 -14.43 -8.12
CA GLY A 30 3.80 -14.41 -9.30
C GLY A 30 4.80 -15.57 -9.37
N LEU A 31 5.25 -16.07 -8.21
CA LEU A 31 6.18 -17.21 -8.14
C LEU A 31 5.50 -18.58 -8.29
N HIS A 32 4.22 -18.70 -7.94
CA HIS A 32 3.57 -20.00 -7.73
C HIS A 32 2.29 -20.22 -8.54
N VAL A 33 1.77 -19.19 -9.19
CA VAL A 33 0.51 -19.20 -9.94
C VAL A 33 0.62 -19.30 -11.47
N PRO A 34 1.79 -19.47 -12.16
CA PRO A 34 1.77 -19.77 -13.59
C PRO A 34 0.99 -21.04 -14.04
N VAL A 35 0.27 -21.74 -13.15
CA VAL A 35 -0.50 -22.98 -13.42
C VAL A 35 -1.86 -23.07 -12.67
N VAL A 36 -2.41 -22.00 -12.10
CA VAL A 36 -3.78 -22.07 -11.55
C VAL A 36 -4.78 -21.86 -12.68
N GLU A 37 -5.61 -22.87 -12.97
CA GLU A 37 -6.71 -22.75 -13.94
C GLU A 37 -7.74 -21.73 -13.42
N GLY A 38 -7.66 -20.49 -13.90
CA GLY A 38 -8.63 -19.42 -13.62
C GLY A 38 -7.99 -18.04 -13.40
N GLU A 39 -8.80 -16.98 -13.56
CA GLU A 39 -8.41 -15.62 -13.17
C GLU A 39 -8.31 -15.54 -11.64
N VAL A 40 -7.13 -15.82 -11.08
CA VAL A 40 -6.85 -15.52 -9.66
C VAL A 40 -6.75 -14.01 -9.52
N ASP A 41 -7.88 -13.35 -9.27
CA ASP A 41 -7.89 -11.93 -8.96
C ASP A 41 -7.17 -11.70 -7.62
N ARG A 42 -6.27 -10.72 -7.61
CA ARG A 42 -5.03 -10.64 -6.80
C ARG A 42 -5.21 -10.55 -5.28
N TYR A 43 -6.41 -10.73 -4.74
CA TYR A 43 -6.71 -10.44 -3.33
C TYR A 43 -7.72 -11.37 -2.66
N HIS A 44 -8.67 -11.98 -3.38
CA HIS A 44 -9.83 -12.60 -2.73
C HIS A 44 -9.71 -14.12 -2.50
N ASN A 45 -8.98 -14.84 -3.35
CA ASN A 45 -8.94 -16.31 -3.30
C ASN A 45 -7.58 -16.90 -2.88
N LEU A 46 -6.54 -16.09 -2.66
CA LEU A 46 -5.22 -16.61 -2.27
C LEU A 46 -5.30 -17.50 -1.02
N HIS A 47 -6.15 -17.13 -0.07
CA HIS A 47 -6.39 -17.89 1.14
C HIS A 47 -7.23 -19.15 0.96
N ALA A 48 -8.03 -19.21 -0.10
CA ALA A 48 -8.79 -20.39 -0.46
C ALA A 48 -7.87 -21.40 -1.18
N GLU A 49 -7.08 -20.94 -2.14
CA GLU A 49 -6.18 -21.78 -2.95
C GLU A 49 -4.97 -22.30 -2.15
N PHE A 50 -4.42 -21.47 -1.26
CA PHE A 50 -3.24 -21.79 -0.46
C PHE A 50 -3.57 -21.91 1.04
N ALA A 51 -4.79 -22.35 1.36
CA ALA A 51 -5.23 -22.58 2.72
C ALA A 51 -4.40 -23.68 3.40
N PRO A 52 -4.08 -23.55 4.70
CA PRO A 52 -3.68 -24.70 5.49
C PRO A 52 -4.78 -25.78 5.50
N ARG A 53 -4.40 -27.01 5.17
CA ARG A 53 -5.22 -28.21 5.37
C ARG A 53 -5.26 -28.58 6.86
N PRO A 54 -6.45 -28.75 7.48
CA PRO A 54 -6.60 -29.03 8.91
C PRO A 54 -5.86 -30.27 9.42
N ASP A 55 -5.82 -31.34 8.62
CA ASP A 55 -5.24 -32.64 9.02
C ASP A 55 -3.77 -32.83 8.60
N GLN A 56 -3.14 -31.80 8.05
CA GLN A 56 -1.78 -31.88 7.54
C GLN A 56 -0.75 -31.50 8.63
N ASP A 57 0.27 -32.34 8.79
CA ASP A 57 1.45 -31.98 9.58
C ASP A 57 2.39 -31.07 8.76
N TYR A 58 2.75 -29.92 9.36
CA TYR A 58 3.65 -28.92 8.79
C TYR A 58 5.02 -28.86 9.46
N ALA A 59 5.35 -29.77 10.40
CA ALA A 59 6.63 -29.76 11.11
C ALA A 59 7.86 -29.84 10.18
N GLY A 60 7.69 -30.36 8.96
CA GLY A 60 8.74 -30.41 7.93
C GLY A 60 8.70 -29.29 6.89
N PHE A 61 7.87 -28.26 7.08
CA PHE A 61 7.79 -27.12 6.18
C PHE A 61 8.77 -26.03 6.61
N PHE A 62 9.37 -25.32 5.66
CA PHE A 62 10.06 -24.07 5.99
C PHE A 62 9.02 -23.00 6.34
N SER A 63 9.21 -22.20 7.39
CA SER A 63 8.27 -21.14 7.72
C SER A 63 8.97 -19.82 7.95
N TYR A 64 8.35 -18.73 7.54
CA TYR A 64 8.87 -17.41 7.79
C TYR A 64 7.75 -16.39 7.98
N GLN A 65 8.07 -15.34 8.73
CA GLN A 65 7.23 -14.16 8.90
C GLN A 65 8.05 -12.93 8.53
N VAL A 66 7.43 -12.03 7.76
CA VAL A 66 7.98 -10.69 7.54
C VAL A 66 7.37 -9.75 8.58
N THR A 67 8.23 -9.04 9.30
CA THR A 67 7.84 -8.06 10.33
C THR A 67 8.34 -6.67 9.98
N ARG A 68 7.74 -5.66 10.60
CA ARG A 68 8.15 -4.26 10.49
C ARG A 68 8.36 -3.67 11.87
N ASN A 69 9.32 -2.76 11.98
CA ASN A 69 9.55 -2.00 13.21
C ASN A 69 8.21 -1.40 13.70
N PRO A 70 7.86 -1.57 15.00
CA PRO A 70 6.56 -1.16 15.53
C PRO A 70 6.21 0.31 15.26
N TYR A 71 7.18 1.22 15.35
CA TYR A 71 6.94 2.65 15.07
C TYR A 71 6.51 2.88 13.63
N SER A 72 7.29 2.37 12.65
CA SER A 72 6.97 2.56 11.24
C SER A 72 5.68 1.84 10.83
N ARG A 73 5.40 0.68 11.43
CA ARG A 73 4.16 -0.08 11.19
C ARG A 73 2.94 0.69 11.72
N LEU A 74 3.01 1.21 12.95
CA LEU A 74 1.91 1.93 13.57
C LEU A 74 1.54 3.20 12.79
N ILE A 75 2.50 4.03 12.36
CA ILE A 75 2.17 5.19 11.53
C ILE A 75 1.57 4.77 10.20
N SER A 76 2.08 3.70 9.60
CA SER A 76 1.51 3.19 8.36
C SER A 76 0.07 2.73 8.55
N ALA A 77 -0.26 2.08 9.68
CA ALA A 77 -1.61 1.68 10.02
C ALA A 77 -2.51 2.89 10.32
N TYR A 78 -2.07 3.81 11.18
CA TYR A 78 -2.81 5.01 11.57
C TYR A 78 -3.19 5.84 10.35
N LEU A 79 -2.21 6.17 9.50
CA LEU A 79 -2.47 6.97 8.30
C LEU A 79 -3.39 6.23 7.32
N ASP A 80 -3.04 5.01 6.93
CA ASP A 80 -3.77 4.30 5.87
C ASP A 80 -5.18 3.87 6.28
N GLN A 81 -5.31 3.29 7.46
CA GLN A 81 -6.52 2.59 7.89
C GLN A 81 -7.45 3.52 8.67
N TYR A 82 -6.92 4.30 9.61
CA TYR A 82 -7.73 5.19 10.43
C TYR A 82 -7.98 6.54 9.72
N VAL A 83 -6.92 7.22 9.25
CA VAL A 83 -7.07 8.57 8.67
C VAL A 83 -7.67 8.54 7.26
N TYR A 84 -7.14 7.71 6.35
CA TYR A 84 -7.53 7.72 4.93
C TYR A 84 -8.69 6.78 4.61
N ALA A 85 -8.69 5.55 5.12
CA ALA A 85 -9.81 4.64 4.92
C ALA A 85 -10.99 4.86 5.90
N GLY A 86 -10.78 5.63 6.97
CA GLY A 86 -11.83 5.97 7.94
C GLY A 86 -12.31 4.79 8.79
N LEU A 87 -11.48 3.75 8.97
CA LEU A 87 -11.83 2.63 9.82
C LEU A 87 -11.92 3.07 11.29
N PRO A 88 -12.99 2.71 12.02
CA PRO A 88 -13.12 3.07 13.42
C PRO A 88 -12.10 2.30 14.28
N ILE A 89 -11.69 2.89 15.41
CA ILE A 89 -11.04 2.12 16.46
C ILE A 89 -12.14 1.32 17.17
N LYS A 90 -12.06 -0.01 17.12
CA LYS A 90 -12.83 -0.85 18.03
C LYS A 90 -12.18 -0.78 19.42
N VAL A 91 -12.88 -0.17 20.36
CA VAL A 91 -12.49 -0.11 21.78
C VAL A 91 -13.51 -0.94 22.54
N GLY A 92 -13.22 -2.23 22.76
CA GLY A 92 -14.14 -3.18 23.43
C GLY A 92 -15.35 -3.61 22.61
N ASP A 93 -16.34 -4.24 23.29
CA ASP A 93 -17.57 -4.80 22.70
C ASP A 93 -18.58 -3.74 22.23
N GLU A 94 -18.48 -2.52 22.75
CA GLU A 94 -19.21 -1.38 22.21
C GLU A 94 -18.33 -0.73 21.15
N ALA A 95 -18.63 -1.00 19.88
CA ALA A 95 -18.35 -0.01 18.85
C ALA A 95 -18.99 1.27 19.37
N SER A 96 -18.21 2.21 19.90
CA SER A 96 -18.77 3.48 20.33
C SER A 96 -19.57 3.98 19.14
N ALA A 97 -20.89 3.99 19.30
CA ALA A 97 -21.81 4.33 18.22
C ALA A 97 -21.60 5.79 17.79
N ASN A 98 -20.73 6.54 18.50
CA ASN A 98 -20.17 7.84 18.20
C ASN A 98 -18.64 7.91 18.46
N GLY A 99 -17.89 6.83 18.25
CA GLY A 99 -16.46 6.74 18.54
C GLY A 99 -15.68 7.77 17.73
N ASP A 100 -15.04 8.70 18.42
CA ASP A 100 -14.44 9.93 17.90
C ASP A 100 -13.62 9.64 16.62
N LYS A 101 -14.19 9.98 15.46
CA LYS A 101 -13.61 9.70 14.13
C LYS A 101 -12.47 10.66 13.77
N ASP A 102 -12.03 11.47 14.73
CA ASP A 102 -11.12 12.58 14.48
C ASP A 102 -10.02 12.70 15.54
N LEU A 103 -9.65 11.59 16.19
CA LEU A 103 -8.52 11.57 17.12
C LEU A 103 -7.22 11.87 16.35
N ASN A 104 -6.46 12.87 16.83
CA ASN A 104 -5.07 13.03 16.43
C ASN A 104 -4.25 11.80 16.89
N PHE A 105 -2.99 11.71 16.46
CA PHE A 105 -2.18 10.53 16.75
C PHE A 105 -1.93 10.32 18.24
N THR A 106 -1.77 11.39 19.03
CA THR A 106 -1.56 11.31 20.47
C THR A 106 -2.77 10.71 21.19
N ASP A 107 -3.98 11.16 20.86
CA ASP A 107 -5.20 10.63 21.49
C ASP A 107 -5.55 9.24 20.95
N PHE A 108 -5.26 8.99 19.66
CA PHE A 108 -5.37 7.67 19.04
C PHE A 108 -4.57 6.61 19.80
N ILE A 109 -3.29 6.85 20.10
CA ILE A 109 -2.46 5.83 20.79
C ILE A 109 -2.87 5.63 22.25
N ARG A 110 -3.37 6.67 22.92
CA ARG A 110 -3.89 6.57 24.29
C ARG A 110 -5.14 5.70 24.31
N ALA A 111 -6.05 5.90 23.36
CA ALA A 111 -7.21 5.04 23.18
C ALA A 111 -6.80 3.60 22.86
N LEU A 112 -5.83 3.41 21.96
CA LEU A 112 -5.33 2.08 21.58
C LEU A 112 -4.69 1.32 22.76
N GLU A 113 -4.01 2.01 23.68
CA GLU A 113 -3.42 1.41 24.88
C GLU A 113 -4.48 0.77 25.78
N GLN A 114 -5.69 1.33 25.82
CA GLN A 114 -6.80 0.80 26.64
C GLN A 114 -7.44 -0.46 26.05
N VAL A 115 -7.19 -0.78 24.79
CA VAL A 115 -7.75 -1.96 24.12
C VAL A 115 -6.80 -3.15 24.29
N PRO A 116 -7.25 -4.29 24.85
CA PRO A 116 -6.46 -5.52 24.90
C PRO A 116 -5.97 -5.94 23.50
N ASP A 117 -4.75 -6.45 23.38
CA ASP A 117 -4.16 -6.72 22.06
C ASP A 117 -4.99 -7.67 21.20
N ALA A 118 -5.64 -8.67 21.82
CA ALA A 118 -6.50 -9.63 21.11
C ALA A 118 -7.79 -9.01 20.54
N GLU A 119 -8.24 -7.88 21.09
CA GLU A 119 -9.49 -7.18 20.70
C GLU A 119 -9.24 -6.05 19.69
N ARG A 120 -7.98 -5.63 19.50
CA ARG A 120 -7.63 -4.59 18.52
C ARG A 120 -7.92 -5.06 17.10
N ASP A 121 -8.23 -4.11 16.22
CA ASP A 121 -8.22 -4.38 14.77
C ASP A 121 -6.85 -4.92 14.33
N VAL A 122 -6.85 -5.85 13.37
CA VAL A 122 -5.66 -6.58 12.89
C VAL A 122 -4.50 -5.66 12.44
N HIS A 123 -4.82 -4.42 12.02
CA HIS A 123 -3.81 -3.43 11.63
C HIS A 123 -3.02 -2.86 12.82
N PHE A 124 -3.58 -2.93 14.03
CA PHE A 124 -3.02 -2.41 15.27
C PHE A 124 -2.69 -3.51 16.31
N GLN A 125 -3.05 -4.76 16.06
CA GLN A 125 -2.57 -5.89 16.87
C GLN A 125 -1.04 -6.02 16.79
N SER A 126 -0.42 -6.50 17.87
CA SER A 126 0.99 -6.87 17.87
C SER A 126 1.25 -7.97 16.84
N GLN A 127 2.46 -7.96 16.28
CA GLN A 127 2.88 -8.97 15.29
C GLN A 127 3.21 -10.31 15.97
N SER A 128 3.53 -10.26 17.27
CA SER A 128 3.89 -11.37 18.14
C SER A 128 2.70 -12.07 18.83
N SER A 129 1.54 -11.42 18.99
CA SER A 129 0.36 -12.05 19.62
C SER A 129 -0.20 -13.25 18.86
N GLN A 130 0.23 -13.44 17.62
CA GLN A 130 -0.28 -14.47 16.73
C GLN A 130 0.63 -15.72 16.64
N ALA A 131 1.54 -15.89 17.60
CA ALA A 131 2.30 -17.14 17.79
C ALA A 131 1.43 -18.34 18.29
N SER A 132 0.12 -18.12 18.46
CA SER A 132 -0.86 -19.08 19.01
C SER A 132 -1.45 -20.07 17.98
N PHE A 133 -0.90 -20.16 16.75
CA PHE A 133 -1.06 -21.39 15.97
C PHE A 133 -0.20 -22.48 16.63
N ALA A 134 -0.69 -23.00 17.75
CA ALA A 134 -0.02 -23.87 18.71
C ALA A 134 0.42 -25.25 18.16
N HIS A 135 0.35 -25.47 16.83
CA HIS A 135 0.90 -26.63 16.15
C HIS A 135 2.02 -26.33 15.13
N ILE A 136 2.42 -25.06 14.95
CA ILE A 136 3.48 -24.66 13.99
C ILE A 136 4.58 -23.86 14.72
N SER A 137 5.02 -24.34 15.88
CA SER A 137 5.76 -23.54 16.87
C SER A 137 7.29 -23.61 16.80
N SER A 138 7.90 -24.39 15.89
CA SER A 138 9.38 -24.58 15.90
C SER A 138 10.17 -23.83 14.82
N LEU A 139 9.55 -23.05 13.92
CA LEU A 139 10.17 -22.82 12.60
C LEU A 139 10.34 -21.37 12.12
N ALA A 140 10.14 -20.34 12.94
CA ALA A 140 10.35 -18.96 12.51
C ALA A 140 11.85 -18.59 12.43
N GLN A 141 12.50 -18.81 11.29
CA GLN A 141 13.78 -18.15 11.02
C GLN A 141 13.56 -16.65 10.80
N ARG A 142 14.19 -15.85 11.67
CA ARG A 142 14.06 -14.39 11.77
C ARG A 142 14.98 -13.67 10.78
N LYS A 143 14.47 -12.66 10.08
CA LYS A 143 15.29 -11.64 9.39
C LYS A 143 14.72 -10.23 9.66
N PRO A 144 15.55 -9.26 10.09
CA PRO A 144 15.07 -7.97 10.60
C PRO A 144 14.97 -6.88 9.52
N ASP A 145 14.22 -5.84 9.91
CA ASP A 145 14.07 -4.49 9.35
C ASP A 145 13.41 -4.30 7.98
N LEU A 146 12.12 -3.94 8.01
CA LEU A 146 11.42 -3.33 6.89
C LEU A 146 11.43 -1.80 7.01
N ILE A 147 12.15 -1.14 6.12
CA ILE A 147 11.96 0.28 5.81
C ILE A 147 11.49 0.36 4.36
N ALA A 148 10.16 0.42 4.19
CA ALA A 148 9.44 0.81 2.98
C ALA A 148 9.75 0.02 1.69
N ASP A 149 8.73 -0.66 1.17
CA ASP A 149 8.68 -1.32 -0.15
C ASP A 149 9.37 -2.70 -0.30
N VAL A 150 8.78 -3.60 -1.10
CA VAL A 150 9.32 -4.94 -1.39
C VAL A 150 10.67 -4.87 -2.10
N LYS A 151 10.98 -3.76 -2.77
CA LYS A 151 12.32 -3.50 -3.33
C LYS A 151 13.40 -3.42 -2.24
N SER A 152 13.09 -2.90 -1.04
CA SER A 152 14.02 -2.91 0.10
C SER A 152 14.04 -4.26 0.84
N LEU A 153 13.00 -5.08 0.67
CA LEU A 153 12.95 -6.46 1.15
C LEU A 153 13.76 -7.46 0.31
N GLY A 154 14.33 -7.03 -0.82
CA GLY A 154 14.97 -7.92 -1.78
C GLY A 154 16.00 -8.86 -1.15
N SER A 155 16.82 -8.41 -0.21
CA SER A 155 17.81 -9.25 0.48
C SER A 155 17.20 -10.27 1.44
N CYS A 156 16.17 -9.86 2.20
CA CYS A 156 15.45 -10.74 3.12
C CYS A 156 14.67 -11.83 2.37
N LEU A 157 13.96 -11.42 1.32
CA LEU A 157 13.19 -12.33 0.46
C LEU A 157 14.10 -13.25 -0.31
N LYS A 158 15.19 -12.74 -0.90
CA LYS A 158 16.20 -13.56 -1.58
C LYS A 158 16.69 -14.68 -0.68
N ALA A 159 17.02 -14.38 0.57
CA ALA A 159 17.52 -15.40 1.48
C ALA A 159 16.44 -16.43 1.89
N ALA A 160 15.19 -16.00 2.11
CA ALA A 160 14.09 -16.92 2.40
C ALA A 160 13.81 -17.84 1.19
N TYR A 161 13.70 -17.27 -0.01
CA TYR A 161 13.46 -18.04 -1.23
C TYR A 161 14.66 -18.91 -1.63
N SER A 162 15.90 -18.48 -1.38
CA SER A 162 17.09 -19.33 -1.52
C SER A 162 16.94 -20.63 -0.73
N GLU A 163 16.56 -20.53 0.55
CA GLU A 163 16.38 -21.69 1.43
C GLU A 163 15.21 -22.57 0.96
N ILE A 164 14.08 -21.96 0.58
CA ILE A 164 12.90 -22.67 0.06
C ILE A 164 13.28 -23.48 -1.20
N PHE A 165 13.92 -22.84 -2.17
CA PHE A 165 14.28 -23.48 -3.43
C PHE A 165 15.37 -24.55 -3.24
N GLN A 166 16.33 -24.30 -2.35
CA GLN A 166 17.35 -25.29 -2.01
C GLN A 166 16.73 -26.54 -1.37
N ARG A 167 15.80 -26.38 -0.41
CA ARG A 167 15.09 -27.49 0.22
C ARG A 167 14.20 -28.26 -0.75
N ALA A 168 13.63 -27.58 -1.73
CA ALA A 168 12.82 -28.17 -2.79
C ALA A 168 13.66 -28.82 -3.91
N GLY A 169 14.99 -28.78 -3.84
CA GLY A 169 15.87 -29.32 -4.89
C GLY A 169 15.78 -28.57 -6.22
N ARG A 170 15.38 -27.30 -6.18
CA ARG A 170 15.23 -26.43 -7.36
C ARG A 170 16.56 -25.74 -7.70
N ASP A 171 16.69 -25.30 -8.95
CA ASP A 171 17.80 -24.45 -9.35
C ASP A 171 17.64 -23.04 -8.76
N VAL A 172 18.30 -22.82 -7.62
CA VAL A 172 18.26 -21.56 -6.86
C VAL A 172 18.66 -20.36 -7.74
N ALA A 173 19.62 -20.51 -8.66
CA ALA A 173 20.09 -19.39 -9.45
C ALA A 173 18.99 -18.89 -10.40
N SER A 174 18.36 -19.81 -11.13
CA SER A 174 17.27 -19.49 -12.07
C SER A 174 16.03 -18.95 -11.36
N GLU A 175 15.63 -19.54 -10.23
CA GLU A 175 14.45 -19.10 -9.47
C GLU A 175 14.66 -17.71 -8.83
N LEU A 176 15.88 -17.39 -8.39
CA LEU A 176 16.16 -16.06 -7.85
C LEU A 176 16.17 -14.96 -8.93
N VAL A 177 16.40 -15.30 -10.20
CA VAL A 177 16.20 -14.36 -11.31
C VAL A 177 14.73 -14.00 -11.45
N LEU A 178 13.83 -14.99 -11.32
CA LEU A 178 12.39 -14.75 -11.31
C LEU A 178 11.97 -13.87 -10.12
N VAL A 179 12.43 -14.18 -8.91
CA VAL A 179 12.18 -13.36 -7.72
C VAL A 179 12.63 -11.92 -7.94
N GLN A 180 13.86 -11.72 -8.44
CA GLN A 180 14.41 -10.40 -8.69
C GLN A 180 13.60 -9.63 -9.71
N ARG A 181 13.19 -10.29 -10.81
CA ARG A 181 12.35 -9.69 -11.86
C ARG A 181 11.00 -9.22 -11.32
N LEU A 182 10.30 -10.10 -10.60
CA LEU A 182 8.99 -9.78 -10.00
C LEU A 182 9.07 -8.64 -8.98
N VAL A 183 10.19 -8.53 -8.26
CA VAL A 183 10.43 -7.41 -7.34
C VAL A 183 10.76 -6.12 -8.09
N SER A 184 11.55 -6.18 -9.16
CA SER A 184 12.01 -4.98 -9.89
C SER A 184 10.94 -4.36 -10.78
N GLU A 185 10.16 -5.19 -11.47
CA GLU A 185 9.11 -4.76 -12.41
C GLU A 185 7.84 -4.28 -11.69
N ARG A 186 7.77 -4.46 -10.37
CA ARG A 186 6.63 -4.04 -9.59
C ARG A 186 6.49 -2.52 -9.54
N GLU A 187 5.31 -2.06 -9.91
CA GLU A 187 4.85 -0.71 -9.69
C GLU A 187 4.48 -0.49 -8.22
N SER A 188 4.83 0.69 -7.71
CA SER A 188 4.43 1.14 -6.38
C SER A 188 2.92 1.43 -6.41
N ARG A 189 2.13 0.70 -5.61
CA ARG A 189 0.68 0.88 -5.49
C ARG A 189 0.29 0.97 -4.03
N ASN A 190 -0.69 1.83 -3.73
CA ASN A 190 -1.17 2.10 -2.38
C ASN A 190 -0.05 2.57 -1.44
N SER A 191 0.87 3.37 -1.95
CA SER A 191 2.02 3.85 -1.19
C SER A 191 1.66 5.08 -0.37
N LEU A 192 2.21 5.16 0.84
CA LEU A 192 2.18 6.39 1.63
C LEU A 192 3.26 7.32 1.10
N TYR A 193 2.86 8.49 0.62
CA TYR A 193 3.80 9.54 0.24
C TYR A 193 4.19 10.37 1.46
N TYR A 194 5.48 10.45 1.75
CA TYR A 194 6.03 11.26 2.82
C TYR A 194 6.62 12.56 2.29
N ALA A 195 6.29 13.66 2.96
CA ALA A 195 6.75 15.00 2.63
C ALA A 195 8.25 15.18 2.88
N GLU A 196 8.83 16.15 2.18
CA GLU A 196 10.23 16.55 2.33
C GLU A 196 10.50 17.22 3.67
N GLN A 197 9.66 18.21 4.01
CA GLN A 197 9.74 18.92 5.28
C GLN A 197 9.39 18.01 6.47
N SER A 198 9.91 18.37 7.65
CA SER A 198 9.54 17.73 8.92
C SER A 198 8.47 18.54 9.63
N TYR A 199 7.61 17.86 10.40
CA TYR A 199 6.48 18.47 11.10
C TYR A 199 6.64 18.30 12.61
N ALA A 200 6.92 19.40 13.33
CA ALA A 200 7.12 19.35 14.79
C ALA A 200 5.84 18.99 15.56
N ASP A 201 4.67 19.19 14.93
CA ASP A 201 3.33 19.00 15.46
C ASP A 201 2.61 17.81 14.81
N ALA A 202 3.31 16.93 14.07
CA ALA A 202 2.69 15.84 13.31
C ALA A 202 1.70 15.00 14.14
N ALA A 203 2.06 14.73 15.40
CA ALA A 203 1.23 13.94 16.32
C ALA A 203 -0.08 14.63 16.74
N GLN A 204 -0.16 15.95 16.62
CA GLN A 204 -1.30 16.79 17.01
C GLN A 204 -2.19 17.17 15.83
N LEU A 205 -1.74 16.94 14.59
CA LEU A 205 -2.56 17.18 13.39
C LEU A 205 -3.84 16.33 13.43
N SER A 206 -4.98 16.95 13.16
CA SER A 206 -6.24 16.23 13.05
C SER A 206 -6.28 15.34 11.79
N PRO A 207 -7.07 14.26 11.79
CA PRO A 207 -7.27 13.45 10.60
C PRO A 207 -7.79 14.25 9.40
N ALA A 208 -8.62 15.28 9.62
CA ALA A 208 -9.05 16.19 8.55
C ALA A 208 -7.88 16.92 7.87
N VAL A 209 -6.94 17.46 8.65
CA VAL A 209 -5.74 18.12 8.10
C VAL A 209 -4.87 17.10 7.35
N LEU A 210 -4.64 15.93 7.95
CA LEU A 210 -3.83 14.87 7.33
C LEU A 210 -4.43 14.36 6.00
N ARG A 211 -5.77 14.32 5.87
CA ARG A 211 -6.49 13.97 4.62
C ARG A 211 -6.31 15.02 3.54
N ALA A 212 -6.25 16.30 3.91
CA ALA A 212 -6.05 17.40 2.97
C ALA A 212 -4.60 17.48 2.43
N MET A 213 -3.65 16.84 3.10
CA MET A 213 -2.25 16.81 2.68
C MET A 213 -2.02 15.78 1.55
N VAL A 214 -1.39 16.24 0.47
CA VAL A 214 -0.91 15.37 -0.63
C VAL A 214 0.12 14.38 -0.12
N ALA A 215 1.11 14.87 0.63
CA ALA A 215 2.16 14.06 1.26
C ALA A 215 2.07 14.19 2.78
N ALA A 216 2.09 13.07 3.49
CA ALA A 216 1.98 13.02 4.94
C ALA A 216 3.30 13.39 5.64
N PRO A 217 3.28 13.80 6.91
CA PRO A 217 4.49 13.86 7.73
C PRO A 217 5.21 12.52 7.77
N LYS A 218 6.54 12.55 7.90
CA LYS A 218 7.35 11.32 7.97
C LYS A 218 7.06 10.59 9.28
N ALA A 219 7.23 9.26 9.29
CA ALA A 219 6.87 8.44 10.44
C ALA A 219 7.53 8.90 11.75
N GLN A 220 8.80 9.32 11.70
CA GLN A 220 9.53 9.83 12.86
C GLN A 220 8.94 11.11 13.47
N ASP A 221 8.24 11.94 12.68
CA ASP A 221 7.73 13.24 13.11
C ASP A 221 6.60 13.08 14.14
N PHE A 222 5.92 11.94 14.12
CA PHE A 222 4.86 11.60 15.09
C PHE A 222 5.40 11.19 16.47
N TYR A 223 6.71 10.95 16.60
CA TYR A 223 7.32 10.37 17.80
C TYR A 223 8.26 11.32 18.53
N LEU A 224 8.11 12.64 18.36
CA LEU A 224 8.97 13.63 19.04
C LEU A 224 8.75 13.65 20.56
N SER A 225 7.54 13.36 21.04
CA SER A 225 7.24 13.24 22.47
C SER A 225 7.74 11.92 23.08
N ALA A 226 8.42 12.01 24.22
CA ALA A 226 8.87 10.85 24.98
C ALA A 226 7.70 10.02 25.52
N GLU A 227 6.58 10.67 25.87
CA GLU A 227 5.37 10.00 26.35
C GLU A 227 4.75 9.13 25.24
N ILE A 228 4.68 9.65 24.01
CA ILE A 228 4.20 8.91 22.85
C ILE A 228 5.08 7.68 22.62
N ARG A 229 6.41 7.85 22.63
CA ARG A 229 7.34 6.72 22.47
C ARG A 229 7.16 5.68 23.57
N ALA A 230 7.10 6.10 24.84
CA ALA A 230 6.89 5.19 25.97
C ALA A 230 5.57 4.41 25.86
N THR A 231 4.50 5.04 25.38
CA THR A 231 3.20 4.40 25.15
C THR A 231 3.30 3.33 24.06
N VAL A 232 3.93 3.64 22.94
CA VAL A 232 4.14 2.68 21.84
C VAL A 232 5.01 1.50 22.28
N GLN A 233 6.06 1.77 23.07
CA GLN A 233 6.91 0.74 23.65
C GLN A 233 6.12 -0.21 24.56
N ARG A 234 5.18 0.28 25.37
CA ARG A 234 4.30 -0.57 26.19
C ARG A 234 3.33 -1.38 25.34
N ILE A 235 2.65 -0.73 24.39
CA ILE A 235 1.66 -1.39 23.50
C ILE A 235 2.30 -2.55 22.73
N TYR A 236 3.53 -2.37 22.23
CA TYR A 236 4.23 -3.33 21.36
C TYR A 236 5.49 -3.95 21.99
N GLN A 237 5.57 -4.01 23.32
CA GLN A 237 6.76 -4.51 24.04
C GLN A 237 7.20 -5.90 23.55
N ASN A 238 6.23 -6.77 23.26
CA ASN A 238 6.49 -8.12 22.78
C ASN A 238 7.07 -8.13 21.37
N ASP A 239 6.67 -7.20 20.50
CA ASP A 239 7.25 -7.10 19.15
C ASP A 239 8.70 -6.62 19.22
N PHE A 240 9.00 -5.61 20.05
CA PHE A 240 10.38 -5.14 20.24
C PHE A 240 11.27 -6.27 20.74
N ALA A 241 10.84 -7.00 21.79
CA ALA A 241 11.60 -8.10 22.37
C ALA A 241 11.71 -9.31 21.42
N SER A 242 10.61 -9.73 20.81
CA SER A 242 10.57 -10.95 19.98
C SER A 242 11.34 -10.80 18.68
N TYR A 243 11.41 -9.59 18.12
CA TYR A 243 12.04 -9.35 16.83
C TYR A 243 13.35 -8.56 16.92
N GLY A 244 13.82 -8.24 18.12
CA GLY A 244 15.11 -7.59 18.35
C GLY A 244 15.16 -6.13 17.86
N TYR A 245 14.01 -5.46 17.78
CA TYR A 245 13.98 -4.04 17.46
C TYR A 245 14.40 -3.21 18.67
N SER A 246 15.22 -2.19 18.46
CA SER A 246 15.55 -1.24 19.52
C SER A 246 14.34 -0.35 19.84
N PRO A 247 13.81 -0.35 21.08
CA PRO A 247 12.69 0.50 21.46
C PRO A 247 13.07 1.99 21.48
N ASP A 248 14.35 2.31 21.62
CA ASP A 248 14.86 3.67 21.72
C ASP A 248 15.22 4.28 20.35
N SER A 249 15.16 3.48 19.28
CA SER A 249 15.50 3.92 17.93
C SER A 249 14.26 3.98 17.04
N VAL A 250 13.75 5.21 16.84
CA VAL A 250 12.67 5.47 15.87
C VAL A 250 13.28 5.51 14.46
N PRO A 251 12.88 4.62 13.55
CA PRO A 251 13.41 4.61 12.18
C PRO A 251 13.12 5.91 11.45
N GLN A 252 14.10 6.36 10.65
CA GLN A 252 13.97 7.56 9.83
C GLN A 252 13.43 7.20 8.45
N ALA A 253 12.21 7.62 8.15
CA ALA A 253 11.67 7.55 6.79
C ALA A 253 12.29 8.64 5.91
N LYS A 254 12.56 8.28 4.65
CA LYS A 254 12.95 9.22 3.61
C LYS A 254 11.71 9.86 2.99
N PRO A 255 11.82 11.09 2.46
CA PRO A 255 10.76 11.65 1.64
C PRO A 255 10.54 10.82 0.39
N SER A 256 9.32 10.83 -0.12
CA SER A 256 8.97 10.07 -1.31
C SER A 256 9.51 10.75 -2.56
N ALA A 257 10.51 10.12 -3.19
CA ALA A 257 11.11 10.62 -4.43
C ALA A 257 10.07 10.74 -5.57
N ASP A 258 9.02 9.91 -5.56
CA ASP A 258 7.93 9.96 -6.54
C ASP A 258 7.22 11.32 -6.59
N LEU A 259 7.24 12.09 -5.50
CA LEU A 259 6.67 13.45 -5.49
C LEU A 259 7.38 14.39 -6.48
N GLN A 260 8.63 14.11 -6.84
CA GLN A 260 9.38 14.88 -7.85
C GLN A 260 8.90 14.57 -9.28
N LEU A 261 8.13 13.50 -9.48
CA LEU A 261 7.54 13.16 -10.77
C LEU A 261 6.26 13.97 -11.07
N ILE A 262 5.77 14.72 -10.08
CA ILE A 262 4.65 15.65 -10.24
C ILE A 262 5.16 16.87 -11.03
N PRO A 263 4.59 17.18 -12.21
CA PRO A 263 4.95 18.39 -12.94
C PRO A 263 4.72 19.63 -12.09
N ALA A 264 5.61 20.63 -12.20
CA ALA A 264 5.47 21.88 -11.44
C ALA A 264 4.19 22.67 -11.81
N ASP A 265 3.67 22.45 -13.03
CA ASP A 265 2.42 23.00 -13.55
C ASP A 265 1.21 22.07 -13.36
N PHE A 266 1.34 21.02 -12.55
CA PHE A 266 0.24 20.07 -12.30
C PHE A 266 -0.89 20.74 -11.51
N ASP A 267 -2.08 20.78 -12.10
CA ASP A 267 -3.31 21.18 -11.42
C ASP A 267 -4.27 20.00 -11.35
N TRP A 268 -4.58 19.56 -10.14
CA TRP A 268 -5.40 18.37 -9.91
C TRP A 268 -6.85 18.53 -10.41
N ARG A 269 -7.37 19.76 -10.46
CA ARG A 269 -8.72 20.02 -10.98
C ARG A 269 -8.75 19.87 -12.49
N THR A 270 -7.75 20.40 -13.19
CA THR A 270 -7.54 20.19 -14.63
C THR A 270 -7.35 18.70 -14.93
N TYR A 271 -6.60 17.99 -14.10
CA TYR A 271 -6.46 16.54 -14.24
C TYR A 271 -7.81 15.81 -14.14
N LEU A 272 -8.69 16.17 -13.19
CA LEU A 272 -10.04 15.61 -13.11
C LEU A 272 -10.94 16.01 -14.29
N GLU A 273 -10.86 17.26 -14.77
CA GLU A 273 -11.59 17.74 -15.96
C GLU A 273 -11.24 16.89 -17.20
N LEU A 274 -9.95 16.59 -17.38
CA LEU A 274 -9.45 15.76 -18.47
C LEU A 274 -9.67 14.25 -18.25
N ASN A 275 -10.05 13.83 -17.03
CA ASN A 275 -10.21 12.43 -16.66
C ASN A 275 -11.51 12.22 -15.88
N PRO A 276 -12.68 12.44 -16.52
CA PRO A 276 -13.97 12.49 -15.83
C PRO A 276 -14.39 11.13 -15.24
N ASP A 277 -13.83 10.02 -15.72
CA ASP A 277 -14.01 8.70 -15.12
C ASP A 277 -13.53 8.64 -13.66
N LEU A 278 -12.53 9.44 -13.29
CA LEU A 278 -12.00 9.51 -11.92
C LEU A 278 -12.95 10.25 -10.98
N ALA A 279 -13.59 11.31 -11.48
CA ALA A 279 -14.64 12.01 -10.73
C ALA A 279 -15.87 11.10 -10.55
N LEU A 280 -16.24 10.32 -11.57
CA LEU A 280 -17.30 9.31 -11.47
C LEU A 280 -16.94 8.18 -10.49
N ALA A 281 -15.65 7.83 -10.38
CA ALA A 281 -15.14 6.91 -9.37
C ALA A 281 -15.08 7.51 -7.95
N GLY A 282 -15.51 8.77 -7.77
CA GLY A 282 -15.62 9.42 -6.48
C GLY A 282 -14.35 10.08 -5.97
N MET A 283 -13.31 10.27 -6.80
CA MET A 283 -12.14 11.05 -6.39
C MET A 283 -12.50 12.52 -6.22
N GLN A 284 -12.22 13.08 -5.04
CA GLN A 284 -12.67 14.42 -4.67
C GLN A 284 -11.59 15.29 -4.03
N SER A 285 -10.38 14.76 -3.84
CA SER A 285 -9.28 15.47 -3.21
C SER A 285 -8.01 15.50 -4.07
N GLU A 286 -7.21 16.56 -3.89
CA GLU A 286 -5.90 16.70 -4.53
C GLU A 286 -5.01 15.48 -4.24
N ARG A 287 -5.02 14.99 -3.01
CA ARG A 287 -4.29 13.80 -2.58
C ARG A 287 -4.64 12.57 -3.41
N GLU A 288 -5.93 12.27 -3.58
CA GLU A 288 -6.38 11.11 -4.36
C GLU A 288 -5.97 11.23 -5.82
N VAL A 289 -6.10 12.44 -6.38
CA VAL A 289 -5.77 12.73 -7.77
C VAL A 289 -4.27 12.64 -8.03
N VAL A 290 -3.44 13.23 -7.17
CA VAL A 290 -1.99 13.13 -7.25
C VAL A 290 -1.54 11.68 -7.11
N ARG A 291 -2.12 10.93 -6.17
CA ARG A 291 -1.84 9.49 -6.03
C ARG A 291 -2.22 8.74 -7.31
N HIS A 292 -3.39 9.01 -7.88
CA HIS A 292 -3.78 8.40 -9.14
C HIS A 292 -2.81 8.73 -10.27
N TYR A 293 -2.42 9.99 -10.43
CA TYR A 293 -1.45 10.41 -11.43
C TYR A 293 -0.12 9.66 -11.29
N LEU A 294 0.40 9.55 -10.06
CA LEU A 294 1.69 8.92 -9.78
C LEU A 294 1.69 7.39 -9.94
N GLU A 295 0.61 6.72 -9.50
CA GLU A 295 0.53 5.26 -9.44
C GLU A 295 -0.12 4.63 -10.69
N PHE A 296 -0.92 5.37 -11.44
CA PHE A 296 -1.68 4.84 -12.57
C PHE A 296 -1.61 5.74 -13.81
N GLY A 297 -2.12 6.98 -13.72
CA GLY A 297 -2.42 7.77 -14.90
C GLY A 297 -1.24 8.04 -15.84
N ARG A 298 -0.04 8.27 -15.29
CA ARG A 298 1.19 8.46 -16.09
C ARG A 298 1.82 7.16 -16.61
N LEU A 299 1.35 6.01 -16.12
CA LEU A 299 1.86 4.67 -16.41
C LEU A 299 0.94 3.87 -17.35
N GLU A 300 -0.25 4.39 -17.66
CA GLU A 300 -1.14 3.80 -18.67
C GLU A 300 -0.48 3.78 -20.05
N ASP A 301 -0.84 2.79 -20.90
CA ASP A 301 -0.33 2.65 -22.28
C ASP A 301 -0.48 3.96 -23.09
N ILE A 302 -1.56 4.67 -22.82
CA ILE A 302 -1.78 6.06 -23.26
C ILE A 302 -1.82 6.91 -21.99
N PRO A 303 -0.72 7.60 -21.63
CA PRO A 303 -0.68 8.40 -20.42
C PRO A 303 -1.77 9.46 -20.40
N ARG A 304 -2.47 9.57 -19.26
CA ARG A 304 -3.54 10.54 -19.08
C ARG A 304 -3.01 11.96 -19.16
N ALA A 305 -3.71 12.79 -19.93
CA ALA A 305 -3.42 14.21 -20.01
C ALA A 305 -3.63 14.87 -18.64
N TYR A 306 -2.65 15.68 -18.22
CA TYR A 306 -2.73 16.44 -16.97
C TYR A 306 -2.88 17.96 -17.20
N LYS A 307 -2.81 18.40 -18.46
CA LYS A 307 -2.93 19.79 -18.87
C LYS A 307 -3.60 19.92 -20.23
N VAL A 308 -4.31 21.02 -20.41
CA VAL A 308 -5.02 21.33 -21.66
C VAL A 308 -4.02 21.88 -22.67
N ILE A 309 -3.33 20.99 -23.37
CA ILE A 309 -2.44 21.33 -24.48
C ILE A 309 -2.85 20.51 -25.70
N ALA A 310 -3.23 21.20 -26.77
CA ALA A 310 -3.55 20.57 -28.03
C ALA A 310 -2.30 19.86 -28.60
N PRO A 311 -2.44 18.66 -29.17
CA PRO A 311 -1.31 18.01 -29.82
C PRO A 311 -0.85 18.83 -31.04
N ALA A 312 0.39 18.60 -31.47
CA ALA A 312 0.93 19.30 -32.62
C ALA A 312 0.04 19.08 -33.86
N GLY A 313 -0.31 20.17 -34.55
CA GLY A 313 -1.18 20.14 -35.73
C GLY A 313 -2.67 19.96 -35.45
N PHE A 314 -3.11 20.06 -34.20
CA PHE A 314 -4.53 20.00 -33.87
C PHE A 314 -5.28 21.23 -34.41
N GLU A 315 -6.19 21.01 -35.35
CA GLU A 315 -7.09 22.04 -35.87
C GLU A 315 -8.51 21.76 -35.37
N TRP A 316 -8.94 22.46 -34.33
CA TRP A 316 -10.18 22.15 -33.63
C TRP A 316 -11.42 22.19 -34.54
N GLN A 317 -11.47 23.09 -35.54
CA GLN A 317 -12.56 23.10 -36.50
C GLN A 317 -12.58 21.83 -37.37
N LYS A 318 -11.41 21.31 -37.77
CA LYS A 318 -11.33 20.04 -38.52
C LYS A 318 -11.73 18.86 -37.66
N TYR A 319 -11.32 18.86 -36.39
CA TYR A 319 -11.74 17.86 -35.43
C TYR A 319 -13.27 17.81 -35.29
N LEU A 320 -13.92 18.96 -35.09
CA LEU A 320 -15.39 19.02 -35.01
C LEU A 320 -16.08 18.64 -36.34
N ALA A 321 -15.50 19.02 -37.48
CA ALA A 321 -16.03 18.63 -38.79
C ALA A 321 -15.97 17.11 -39.03
N LYS A 322 -14.90 16.44 -38.56
CA LYS A 322 -14.75 14.97 -38.63
C LYS A 322 -15.60 14.24 -37.58
N ASN A 323 -16.05 14.93 -36.54
CA ASN A 323 -16.79 14.36 -35.41
C ASN A 323 -18.07 15.18 -35.14
N PRO A 324 -19.09 15.13 -36.03
CA PRO A 324 -20.26 16.00 -35.94
C PRO A 324 -21.12 15.80 -34.68
N ASP A 325 -21.02 14.62 -34.05
CA ASP A 325 -21.68 14.30 -32.79
C ASP A 325 -21.22 15.23 -31.64
N LEU A 326 -19.98 15.69 -31.67
CA LEU A 326 -19.43 16.61 -30.66
C LEU A 326 -20.11 17.98 -30.71
N GLY A 327 -20.35 18.49 -31.92
CA GLY A 327 -21.10 19.73 -32.12
C GLY A 327 -22.55 19.61 -31.64
N ALA A 328 -23.20 18.47 -31.92
CA ALA A 328 -24.53 18.17 -31.39
C ALA A 328 -24.55 18.07 -29.85
N GLY A 329 -23.45 17.64 -29.25
CA GLY A 329 -23.21 17.61 -27.80
C GLY A 329 -22.81 18.96 -27.18
N GLY A 330 -22.77 20.05 -27.96
CA GLY A 330 -22.49 21.40 -27.46
C GLY A 330 -21.01 21.82 -27.47
N ILE A 331 -20.11 20.98 -27.97
CA ILE A 331 -18.69 21.33 -28.13
C ILE A 331 -18.56 22.24 -29.35
N SER A 332 -18.26 23.52 -29.12
CA SER A 332 -18.32 24.55 -30.15
C SER A 332 -17.14 25.54 -30.16
N ASP A 333 -16.16 25.35 -29.27
CA ASP A 333 -14.95 26.17 -29.21
C ASP A 333 -13.68 25.31 -29.12
N GLU A 334 -12.53 25.97 -29.31
CA GLU A 334 -11.22 25.33 -29.33
C GLU A 334 -10.89 24.60 -28.01
N ARG A 335 -11.14 25.24 -26.87
CA ARG A 335 -10.81 24.66 -25.57
C ARG A 335 -11.64 23.40 -25.34
N ALA A 336 -12.96 23.46 -25.57
CA ALA A 336 -13.86 22.34 -25.40
C ALA A 336 -13.48 21.17 -26.34
N ALA A 337 -13.10 21.47 -27.58
CA ALA A 337 -12.60 20.49 -28.53
C ALA A 337 -11.31 19.80 -28.07
N VAL A 338 -10.34 20.58 -27.56
CA VAL A 338 -9.08 20.04 -27.01
C VAL A 338 -9.33 19.20 -25.76
N VAL A 339 -10.15 19.68 -24.82
CA VAL A 339 -10.53 18.95 -23.60
C VAL A 339 -11.20 17.62 -23.96
N HIS A 340 -12.15 17.63 -24.89
CA HIS A 340 -12.80 16.40 -25.36
C HIS A 340 -11.79 15.45 -26.00
N TYR A 341 -10.91 15.96 -26.87
CA TYR A 341 -9.92 15.12 -27.52
C TYR A 341 -8.98 14.46 -26.52
N LEU A 342 -8.43 15.23 -25.57
CA LEU A 342 -7.52 14.73 -24.55
C LEU A 342 -8.20 13.77 -23.56
N GLY A 343 -9.45 14.03 -23.17
CA GLY A 343 -10.16 13.20 -22.21
C GLY A 343 -10.76 11.93 -22.80
N PHE A 344 -11.22 11.97 -24.06
CA PHE A 344 -11.93 10.86 -24.71
C PHE A 344 -11.35 10.54 -26.09
N GLY A 345 -11.19 11.56 -26.94
CA GLY A 345 -10.92 11.39 -28.37
C GLY A 345 -9.66 10.57 -28.69
N VAL A 346 -8.59 10.67 -27.90
CA VAL A 346 -7.39 9.83 -28.06
C VAL A 346 -7.73 8.34 -27.87
N ARG A 347 -8.47 8.00 -26.80
CA ARG A 347 -8.83 6.62 -26.45
C ARG A 347 -9.90 6.04 -27.38
N GLU A 348 -10.75 6.90 -27.93
CA GLU A 348 -11.75 6.54 -28.93
C GLU A 348 -11.18 6.43 -30.37
N GLY A 349 -9.90 6.76 -30.57
CA GLY A 349 -9.26 6.75 -31.89
C GLY A 349 -9.82 7.82 -32.84
N ARG A 350 -10.39 8.90 -32.31
CA ARG A 350 -10.96 9.99 -33.12
C ARG A 350 -9.86 10.73 -33.87
N GLN A 351 -10.11 11.02 -35.14
CA GLN A 351 -9.18 11.77 -35.99
C GLN A 351 -9.41 13.28 -35.81
N TYR A 352 -8.31 14.05 -35.75
CA TYR A 352 -8.30 15.52 -35.81
C TYR A 352 -7.68 16.02 -37.10
#